data_AF-A0A7S4M638-F1
#
_entry.id   AF-A0A7S4M638-F1
#
_cell.length_a   1.000
_cell.length_b   1.000
_cell.length_c   1.000
_cell.angle_alpha   90.00
_cell.angle_beta   90.00
_cell.angle_gamma   90.00
#
_symmetry.space_group_name_H-M   'P 1'
#
loop_
_entity.id
_entity.type
_entity.pdbx_description
1 polymer ?
#
loop_
_entity_poly.entity_id
_entity_poly.type
_entity_poly.pdbx_seq_one_letter_code
_entity_poly.pdbx_strand_id
1 'polypeptide(L)'
;QHLFEERVSISKLLQTRRRDSEETIAQKNPSASVEKLHQRFRGLSITESVISSTDCFVKSKRRATLYITSKHICVFSTTFVQKSREVILLRNVVSFEVTSALEIQFILRGNPKPLVIRFEDEEKLREHLYLLHSITEVIGNEEDQQCDRSPRFSTTDSTPQFVKITEAEWEHLANDLVATDSETWFPILFYPGEKILKEGITMQHRVYRIKKGTCRVVKEVPHPENGEPSFVELGQLQAGDIFGEIGLFSTACSTATVIAE
;
A
#
# COMPACT_ATOMS: atom_id res chain seq x y z
N GLN A 1 -34.34 -61.37 30.20
CA GLN A 1 -32.99 -61.27 29.60
C GLN A 1 -33.10 -60.41 28.35
N HIS A 2 -32.13 -59.52 28.17
CA HIS A 2 -31.93 -58.50 27.13
C HIS A 2 -32.72 -57.18 27.18
N LEU A 3 -31.95 -56.18 27.65
CA LEU A 3 -32.09 -54.73 27.57
C LEU A 3 -32.02 -54.23 26.10
N PHE A 4 -32.72 -53.14 25.76
CA PHE A 4 -32.13 -51.79 25.62
C PHE A 4 -33.19 -50.73 25.28
N GLU A 5 -33.06 -49.56 25.91
CA GLU A 5 -33.83 -48.32 25.69
C GLU A 5 -33.37 -47.56 24.44
N GLU A 6 -34.25 -46.77 23.82
CA GLU A 6 -34.00 -45.32 23.72
C GLU A 6 -35.29 -44.53 23.42
N ARG A 7 -35.58 -43.56 24.30
CA ARG A 7 -36.55 -42.49 24.10
C ARG A 7 -35.81 -41.28 23.52
N VAL A 8 -36.37 -40.62 22.50
CA VAL A 8 -36.66 -39.17 22.51
C VAL A 8 -37.75 -38.90 21.48
N SER A 9 -38.81 -38.21 21.87
CA SER A 9 -39.71 -37.57 20.93
C SER A 9 -40.30 -36.28 21.50
N ILE A 10 -40.69 -35.43 20.56
CA ILE A 10 -41.68 -34.35 20.66
C ILE A 10 -41.15 -33.02 21.21
N SER A 11 -40.87 -32.05 20.33
CA SER A 11 -41.78 -30.97 19.92
C SER A 11 -42.07 -29.91 20.99
N LYS A 12 -42.06 -28.66 20.52
CA LYS A 12 -42.52 -27.39 21.11
C LYS A 12 -41.44 -26.54 21.77
N LEU A 13 -40.87 -25.63 20.98
CA LEU A 13 -40.86 -24.19 21.31
C LEU A 13 -40.40 -23.38 20.08
N LEU A 14 -41.30 -23.29 19.11
CA LEU A 14 -41.38 -22.12 18.24
C LEU A 14 -42.29 -21.09 18.93
N GLN A 15 -42.02 -19.82 18.61
CA GLN A 15 -42.85 -18.62 18.83
C GLN A 15 -42.57 -17.81 20.10
N THR A 16 -41.57 -16.93 20.02
CA THR A 16 -41.80 -15.48 20.21
C THR A 16 -40.63 -14.68 19.64
N ARG A 17 -40.94 -13.49 19.11
CA ARG A 17 -40.06 -12.52 18.40
C ARG A 17 -39.83 -12.78 16.91
N ARG A 18 -40.92 -12.75 16.14
CA ARG A 18 -40.95 -11.86 14.98
C ARG A 18 -41.01 -10.43 15.51
N ARG A 19 -39.92 -9.69 15.37
CA ARG A 19 -39.98 -8.24 15.22
C ARG A 19 -39.55 -7.98 13.80
N ASP A 20 -40.42 -7.34 13.06
CA ASP A 20 -40.10 -6.64 11.83
C ASP A 20 -38.95 -5.68 12.14
N SER A 21 -37.78 -5.99 11.61
CA SER A 21 -36.71 -5.02 11.44
C SER A 21 -36.74 -4.63 9.98
N GLU A 22 -37.37 -3.49 9.71
CA GLU A 22 -37.27 -2.75 8.47
C GLU A 22 -35.79 -2.65 8.07
N GLU A 23 -35.45 -3.21 6.91
CA GLU A 23 -34.17 -2.97 6.24
C GLU A 23 -34.10 -1.50 5.84
N THR A 24 -33.64 -0.68 6.77
CA THR A 24 -33.08 0.62 6.43
C THR A 24 -31.72 0.32 5.81
N ILE A 25 -31.66 0.21 4.48
CA ILE A 25 -30.42 0.25 3.72
C ILE A 25 -29.83 1.64 3.91
N ALA A 26 -29.13 1.83 5.03
CA ALA A 26 -28.29 2.98 5.24
C ALA A 26 -27.17 2.88 4.21
N GLN A 27 -27.23 3.74 3.18
CA GLN A 27 -26.10 4.04 2.31
C GLN A 27 -24.94 4.45 3.20
N LYS A 28 -24.07 3.48 3.48
CA LYS A 28 -22.92 3.63 4.34
C LYS A 28 -21.91 4.44 3.54
N ASN A 29 -21.84 5.74 3.81
CA ASN A 29 -20.82 6.63 3.26
C ASN A 29 -19.43 5.96 3.42
N PRO A 30 -18.73 5.62 2.32
CA PRO A 30 -17.44 4.94 2.39
C PRO A 30 -16.33 5.79 3.04
N SER A 31 -16.56 7.09 3.24
CA SER A 31 -15.59 8.04 3.78
C SER A 31 -15.52 8.12 5.32
N ALA A 32 -16.48 7.53 6.05
CA ALA A 32 -16.62 7.77 7.50
C ALA A 32 -15.87 6.77 8.42
N SER A 33 -15.09 5.83 7.88
CA SER A 33 -14.31 4.93 8.74
C SER A 33 -13.02 4.46 8.08
N VAL A 34 -12.11 5.39 7.77
CA VAL A 34 -10.69 5.04 7.80
C VAL A 34 -10.31 4.87 9.28
N GLU A 35 -10.90 3.86 9.91
CA GLU A 35 -10.50 3.42 11.22
C GLU A 35 -9.04 3.02 11.07
N LYS A 36 -8.18 3.80 11.72
CA LYS A 36 -6.73 3.70 11.64
C LYS A 36 -6.30 2.23 11.72
N LEU A 37 -5.92 1.64 10.58
CA LEU A 37 -5.59 0.21 10.45
C LEU A 37 -4.58 -0.24 11.51
N HIS A 38 -3.63 0.64 11.84
CA HIS A 38 -2.62 0.45 12.90
C HIS A 38 -3.20 0.30 14.32
N GLN A 39 -4.40 0.79 14.60
CA GLN A 39 -5.10 0.54 15.86
C GLN A 39 -5.71 -0.87 15.89
N ARG A 40 -6.15 -1.37 14.73
CA ARG A 40 -6.74 -2.70 14.58
C ARG A 40 -5.69 -3.80 14.53
N PHE A 41 -4.52 -3.57 13.97
CA PHE A 41 -3.46 -4.58 13.84
C PHE A 41 -2.19 -4.14 14.55
N ARG A 42 -1.64 -5.02 15.41
CA ARG A 42 -0.36 -4.76 16.06
C ARG A 42 0.76 -5.02 15.05
N GLY A 43 1.74 -4.11 14.96
CA GLY A 43 2.93 -4.27 14.11
C GLY A 43 2.86 -3.62 12.73
N LEU A 44 1.77 -2.93 12.38
CA LEU A 44 1.71 -2.12 11.16
C LEU A 44 2.33 -0.74 11.39
N SER A 45 2.95 -0.19 10.35
CA SER A 45 3.46 1.18 10.40
C SER A 45 2.30 2.18 10.44
N ILE A 46 2.51 3.30 11.12
CA ILE A 46 1.54 4.42 11.14
C ILE A 46 1.38 5.02 9.73
N THR A 47 2.42 4.92 8.90
CA THR A 47 2.47 5.42 7.52
C THR A 47 1.81 4.50 6.50
N GLU A 48 1.34 3.33 6.92
CA GLU A 48 0.81 2.32 6.02
C GLU A 48 -0.66 2.58 5.72
N SER A 49 -0.97 2.83 4.45
CA SER A 49 -2.33 3.05 3.96
C SER A 49 -2.97 1.73 3.49
N VAL A 50 -4.29 1.64 3.68
CA VAL A 50 -5.10 0.58 3.09
C VAL A 50 -5.29 0.90 1.62
N ILE A 51 -4.91 -0.02 0.74
CA ILE A 51 -5.15 0.09 -0.70
C ILE A 51 -6.53 -0.48 -1.03
N SER A 52 -6.88 -1.64 -0.45
CA SER A 52 -8.19 -2.26 -0.63
C SER A 52 -8.68 -2.92 0.66
N SER A 53 -10.00 -2.93 0.84
CA SER A 53 -10.66 -3.72 1.88
C SER A 53 -11.88 -4.43 1.33
N THR A 54 -12.08 -5.70 1.67
CA THR A 54 -13.22 -6.48 1.20
C THR A 54 -13.64 -7.55 2.21
N ASP A 55 -14.94 -7.74 2.36
CA ASP A 55 -15.49 -8.84 3.15
C ASP A 55 -15.22 -10.19 2.47
N CYS A 56 -14.81 -11.17 3.26
CA CYS A 56 -14.39 -12.48 2.77
C CYS A 56 -14.65 -13.58 3.82
N PHE A 57 -14.33 -14.82 3.46
CA PHE A 57 -14.36 -15.97 4.36
C PHE A 57 -12.99 -16.62 4.43
N VAL A 58 -12.48 -16.86 5.64
CA VAL A 58 -11.23 -17.59 5.85
C VAL A 58 -11.53 -19.05 6.17
N LYS A 59 -10.80 -19.96 5.49
CA LYS A 59 -11.00 -21.42 5.59
C LYS A 59 -12.46 -21.83 5.35
N SER A 60 -13.14 -21.11 4.46
CA SER A 60 -14.52 -21.31 4.00
C SER A 60 -15.61 -21.31 5.09
N LYS A 61 -15.29 -20.90 6.33
CA LYS A 61 -16.23 -20.96 7.47
C LYS A 61 -16.30 -19.68 8.30
N ARG A 62 -15.22 -18.89 8.34
CA ARG A 62 -15.14 -17.72 9.22
C ARG A 62 -15.25 -16.43 8.41
N ARG A 63 -16.36 -15.71 8.56
CA ARG A 63 -16.49 -14.35 8.00
C ARG A 63 -15.40 -13.44 8.54
N ALA A 64 -14.79 -12.69 7.64
CA ALA A 64 -13.64 -11.83 7.89
C ALA A 64 -13.70 -10.61 6.96
N THR A 65 -12.83 -9.65 7.20
CA THR A 65 -12.52 -8.57 6.27
C THR A 65 -11.03 -8.65 5.95
N LEU A 66 -10.71 -8.75 4.66
CA LEU A 66 -9.37 -8.67 4.11
C LEU A 66 -9.01 -7.20 3.91
N TYR A 67 -7.80 -6.81 4.32
CA TYR A 67 -7.21 -5.53 4.02
C TYR A 67 -5.88 -5.79 3.31
N ILE A 68 -5.67 -5.09 2.20
CA ILE A 68 -4.42 -5.12 1.45
C ILE A 68 -3.78 -3.73 1.59
N THR A 69 -2.53 -3.72 2.00
CA THR A 69 -1.68 -2.52 2.07
C THR A 69 -0.49 -2.70 1.12
N SER A 70 0.41 -1.72 1.06
CA SER A 70 1.61 -1.84 0.23
C SER A 70 2.61 -2.91 0.71
N LYS A 71 2.56 -3.32 1.99
CA LYS A 71 3.52 -4.27 2.57
C LYS A 71 2.89 -5.49 3.23
N HIS A 72 1.59 -5.46 3.52
CA HIS A 72 0.92 -6.49 4.29
C HIS A 72 -0.43 -6.90 3.69
N ILE A 73 -0.75 -8.17 3.91
CA ILE A 73 -2.09 -8.72 3.82
C ILE A 73 -2.60 -8.91 5.25
N CYS A 74 -3.68 -8.24 5.60
CA CYS A 74 -4.24 -8.28 6.94
C CYS A 74 -5.64 -8.88 6.91
N VAL A 75 -5.91 -9.83 7.81
CA VAL A 75 -7.24 -10.45 7.95
C VAL A 75 -7.77 -10.16 9.34
N PHE A 76 -8.92 -9.49 9.39
CA PHE A 76 -9.65 -9.28 10.63
C PHE A 76 -10.91 -10.13 10.65
N SER A 77 -11.17 -10.80 11.76
CA SER A 77 -12.42 -11.56 11.92
C SER A 77 -12.93 -11.49 13.36
N THR A 78 -14.23 -11.61 13.49
CA THR A 78 -14.95 -11.60 14.77
C THR A 78 -15.85 -12.82 14.82
N THR A 79 -15.66 -13.67 15.81
CA THR A 79 -16.53 -14.83 16.06
C THR A 79 -17.01 -14.74 17.50
N PHE A 80 -18.31 -14.45 17.67
CA PHE A 80 -18.90 -14.09 18.97
C PHE A 80 -18.15 -12.94 19.65
N VAL A 81 -17.36 -13.25 20.68
CA VAL A 81 -16.58 -12.27 21.46
C VAL A 81 -15.08 -12.31 21.06
N GLN A 82 -14.65 -13.34 20.34
CA GLN A 82 -13.24 -13.52 19.99
C GLN A 82 -12.90 -12.76 18.71
N LYS A 83 -11.90 -11.85 18.82
CA LYS A 83 -11.30 -11.13 17.69
C LYS A 83 -10.04 -11.86 17.26
N SER A 84 -9.92 -12.19 15.98
CA SER A 84 -8.70 -12.76 15.40
C SER A 84 -8.14 -11.79 14.36
N ARG A 85 -6.85 -11.52 14.48
CA ARG A 85 -6.07 -10.58 13.68
C ARG A 85 -4.88 -11.35 13.13
N GLU A 86 -4.80 -11.47 11.82
CA GLU A 86 -3.68 -12.11 11.13
C GLU A 86 -3.03 -11.05 10.24
N VAL A 87 -1.70 -10.93 10.34
CA VAL A 87 -0.90 -9.96 9.59
C VAL A 87 0.18 -10.76 8.87
N ILE A 88 0.18 -10.68 7.55
CA ILE A 88 1.11 -11.40 6.68
C ILE A 88 1.90 -10.36 5.91
N LEU A 89 3.22 -10.36 6.05
CA LEU A 89 4.07 -9.54 5.20
C LEU A 89 4.02 -10.10 3.78
N LEU A 90 3.84 -9.24 2.78
CA LEU A 90 3.79 -9.64 1.38
C LEU A 90 5.07 -10.35 0.92
N ARG A 91 6.25 -9.96 1.42
CA ARG A 91 7.53 -10.68 1.17
C ARG A 91 7.54 -12.13 1.66
N ASN A 92 6.64 -12.50 2.58
CA ASN A 92 6.52 -13.88 3.04
C ASN A 92 5.57 -14.70 2.16
N VAL A 93 4.87 -14.08 1.21
CA VAL A 93 4.03 -14.79 0.23
C VAL A 93 4.94 -15.33 -0.86
N VAL A 94 5.02 -16.64 -1.01
CA VAL A 94 5.82 -17.31 -2.04
C VAL A 94 5.06 -17.33 -3.36
N SER A 95 3.78 -17.66 -3.30
CA SER A 95 2.86 -17.62 -4.43
C SER A 95 1.44 -17.53 -3.91
N PHE A 96 0.51 -17.17 -4.79
CA PHE A 96 -0.91 -17.32 -4.56
C PHE A 96 -1.55 -17.97 -5.79
N GLU A 97 -2.48 -18.88 -5.54
CA GLU A 97 -3.11 -19.70 -6.57
C GLU A 97 -4.62 -19.65 -6.41
N VAL A 98 -5.35 -19.69 -7.53
CA VAL A 98 -6.81 -19.76 -7.52
C VAL A 98 -7.22 -21.22 -7.42
N THR A 99 -7.75 -21.64 -6.27
CA THR A 99 -8.11 -23.05 -6.02
C THR A 99 -9.55 -23.36 -6.48
N SER A 100 -10.44 -22.37 -6.45
CA SER A 100 -11.81 -22.47 -6.97
C SER A 100 -12.27 -21.12 -7.50
N ALA A 101 -13.45 -21.06 -8.14
CA ALA A 101 -13.99 -19.84 -8.75
C ALA A 101 -14.05 -18.62 -7.80
N LEU A 102 -14.08 -18.86 -6.49
CA LEU A 102 -14.19 -17.82 -5.46
C LEU A 102 -13.08 -17.92 -4.41
N GLU A 103 -12.04 -18.73 -4.58
CA GLU A 103 -11.01 -18.96 -3.55
C GLU A 103 -9.59 -18.69 -4.05
N ILE A 104 -8.86 -17.88 -3.28
CA ILE A 104 -7.42 -17.64 -3.43
C ILE A 104 -6.70 -18.33 -2.26
N GLN A 105 -5.67 -19.09 -2.59
CA GLN A 105 -4.80 -19.77 -1.65
C GLN A 105 -3.41 -19.11 -1.65
N PHE A 106 -2.98 -18.60 -0.50
CA PHE A 106 -1.67 -18.02 -0.30
C PHE A 106 -0.71 -19.07 0.28
N ILE A 107 0.40 -19.30 -0.42
CA ILE A 107 1.50 -20.15 0.04
C ILE A 107 2.52 -19.26 0.72
N LEU A 108 2.73 -19.48 2.02
CA LEU A 108 3.55 -18.60 2.86
C LEU A 108 4.88 -19.27 3.22
N ARG A 109 5.98 -18.50 3.18
CA ARG A 109 7.32 -18.94 3.57
C ARG A 109 7.33 -19.32 5.05
N GLY A 110 7.74 -20.56 5.35
CA GLY A 110 7.86 -21.07 6.71
C GLY A 110 6.53 -21.48 7.38
N ASN A 111 5.40 -21.38 6.70
CA ASN A 111 4.12 -21.89 7.21
C ASN A 111 3.65 -23.07 6.36
N PRO A 112 3.56 -24.29 6.93
CA PRO A 112 3.13 -25.47 6.16
C PRO A 112 1.65 -25.44 5.77
N LYS A 113 0.85 -24.57 6.41
CA LYS A 113 -0.58 -24.45 6.15
C LYS A 113 -0.83 -23.20 5.31
N PRO A 114 -1.31 -23.34 4.08
CA PRO A 114 -1.64 -22.19 3.25
C PRO A 114 -2.85 -21.44 3.82
N LEU A 115 -2.88 -20.12 3.61
CA LEU A 115 -4.04 -19.31 3.96
C LEU A 115 -5.02 -19.32 2.79
N VAL A 116 -6.24 -19.78 3.02
CA VAL A 116 -7.30 -19.80 2.00
C VAL A 116 -8.32 -18.72 2.31
N ILE A 117 -8.51 -17.81 1.35
CA ILE A 117 -9.49 -16.73 1.40
C ILE A 117 -10.52 -16.95 0.31
N ARG A 118 -11.79 -16.98 0.70
CA ARG A 118 -12.95 -17.09 -0.19
C ARG A 118 -13.67 -15.76 -0.30
N PHE A 119 -13.96 -15.33 -1.52
CA PHE A 119 -14.69 -14.11 -1.84
C PHE A 119 -16.19 -14.39 -1.98
N GLU A 120 -16.99 -13.33 -1.91
CA GLU A 120 -18.45 -13.42 -2.10
C GLU A 120 -18.83 -13.60 -3.57
N ASP A 121 -18.09 -12.94 -4.46
CA ASP A 121 -18.32 -12.90 -5.90
C ASP A 121 -16.99 -12.94 -6.67
N GLU A 122 -17.09 -13.30 -7.96
CA GLU A 122 -15.93 -13.50 -8.85
C GLU A 122 -15.27 -12.17 -9.23
N GLU A 123 -16.05 -11.08 -9.27
CA GLU A 123 -15.57 -9.74 -9.60
C GLU A 123 -14.57 -9.24 -8.56
N LYS A 124 -14.94 -9.31 -7.27
CA LYS A 124 -14.03 -8.98 -6.16
C LYS A 124 -12.78 -9.86 -6.16
N LEU A 125 -12.92 -11.15 -6.44
CA LEU A 125 -11.76 -12.05 -6.54
C LEU A 125 -10.80 -11.57 -7.64
N ARG A 126 -11.34 -11.23 -8.83
CA ARG A 126 -10.55 -10.78 -9.97
C ARG A 126 -9.84 -9.45 -9.69
N GLU A 127 -10.54 -8.48 -9.11
CA GLU A 127 -9.95 -7.19 -8.69
C GLU A 127 -8.78 -7.39 -7.72
N HIS A 128 -8.97 -8.24 -6.71
CA HIS A 128 -7.95 -8.51 -5.70
C HIS A 128 -6.77 -9.31 -6.27
N LEU A 129 -7.00 -10.23 -7.20
CA LEU A 129 -5.92 -10.91 -7.91
C LEU A 129 -5.06 -9.95 -8.72
N TYR A 130 -5.69 -9.04 -9.48
CA TYR A 130 -4.96 -8.04 -10.25
C TYR A 130 -4.13 -7.12 -9.35
N LEU A 131 -4.71 -6.67 -8.24
CA LEU A 131 -4.03 -5.86 -7.24
C LEU A 131 -2.85 -6.62 -6.62
N LEU A 132 -3.04 -7.88 -6.22
CA LEU A 132 -1.98 -8.71 -5.64
C LEU A 132 -0.84 -8.93 -6.63
N HIS A 133 -1.14 -9.25 -7.89
CA HIS A 133 -0.12 -9.39 -8.93
C HIS A 133 0.70 -8.11 -9.08
N SER A 134 0.03 -6.96 -9.21
CA SER A 134 0.67 -5.66 -9.36
C SER A 134 1.60 -5.34 -8.18
N ILE A 135 1.16 -5.61 -6.95
CA ILE A 135 1.99 -5.37 -5.76
C ILE A 135 3.16 -6.37 -5.70
N THR A 136 2.94 -7.65 -5.98
CA THR A 136 4.02 -8.65 -5.92
C THR A 136 5.08 -8.45 -7.00
N GLU A 137 4.70 -7.96 -8.18
CA GLU A 137 5.64 -7.61 -9.24
C GLU A 137 6.57 -6.46 -8.81
N VAL A 138 6.00 -5.43 -8.17
CA VAL A 138 6.79 -4.32 -7.61
C VAL A 138 7.73 -4.82 -6.52
N ILE A 139 7.26 -5.67 -5.60
CA ILE A 139 8.09 -6.20 -4.50
C ILE A 139 9.20 -7.13 -5.02
N GLY A 140 8.92 -7.98 -6.02
CA GLY A 140 9.91 -8.88 -6.60
C GLY A 140 11.09 -8.13 -7.22
N ASN A 141 10.81 -6.99 -7.86
CA ASN A 141 11.85 -6.12 -8.42
C ASN A 141 12.70 -5.41 -7.36
N GLU A 142 12.21 -5.25 -6.12
CA GLU A 142 12.98 -4.66 -5.02
C GLU A 142 14.04 -5.62 -4.44
N GLU A 143 13.76 -6.93 -4.37
CA GLU A 143 14.70 -7.90 -3.77
C GLU A 143 15.95 -8.12 -4.65
N ASP A 144 15.79 -8.08 -5.98
CA ASP A 144 16.91 -8.13 -6.92
C ASP A 144 17.70 -6.80 -6.98
N GLN A 145 17.11 -5.70 -6.48
CA GLN A 145 17.74 -4.37 -6.41
C GLN A 145 18.23 -4.03 -5.00
N GLN A 146 18.61 -5.02 -4.19
CA GLN A 146 19.31 -4.79 -2.93
C GLN A 146 20.72 -4.23 -3.18
N CYS A 147 20.77 -2.91 -3.44
CA CYS A 147 21.90 -1.99 -3.36
C CYS A 147 23.25 -2.53 -3.89
N ASP A 148 23.30 -2.91 -5.17
CA ASP A 148 24.53 -2.67 -5.92
C ASP A 148 24.65 -1.14 -6.05
N ARG A 149 25.41 -0.51 -5.13
CA ARG A 149 25.66 0.95 -5.06
C ARG A 149 26.45 1.48 -6.26
N SER A 150 26.46 0.77 -7.37
CA SER A 150 27.07 1.21 -8.62
C SER A 150 25.95 1.72 -9.53
N PRO A 151 25.84 3.03 -9.78
CA PRO A 151 24.92 3.52 -10.79
C PRO A 151 25.39 2.97 -12.14
N ARG A 152 24.72 1.92 -12.64
CA ARG A 152 24.92 1.41 -14.00
C ARG A 152 24.23 2.34 -14.99
N PHE A 153 24.73 3.57 -15.12
CA PHE A 153 24.52 4.32 -16.34
C PHE A 153 25.38 3.66 -17.40
N SER A 154 24.77 2.84 -18.25
CA SER A 154 25.41 2.39 -19.48
C SER A 154 25.75 3.62 -20.31
N THR A 155 27.03 3.95 -20.39
CA THR A 155 27.61 4.92 -21.33
C THR A 155 27.42 4.41 -22.75
N THR A 156 26.23 4.59 -23.27
CA THR A 156 25.98 4.63 -24.70
C THR A 156 25.96 6.10 -25.09
N ASP A 157 26.83 6.48 -26.01
CA ASP A 157 27.13 7.87 -26.44
C ASP A 157 25.95 8.59 -27.15
N SER A 158 24.71 8.15 -26.92
CA SER A 158 23.53 8.92 -27.30
C SER A 158 23.35 10.06 -26.32
N THR A 159 23.67 11.27 -26.74
CA THR A 159 23.31 12.50 -26.04
C THR A 159 21.84 12.39 -25.60
N PRO A 160 21.53 12.33 -24.29
CA PRO A 160 20.17 12.14 -23.84
C PRO A 160 19.33 13.33 -24.29
N GLN A 161 18.42 13.10 -25.23
CA GLN A 161 17.36 14.06 -25.54
C GLN A 161 16.37 14.01 -24.39
N PHE A 162 16.56 14.88 -23.41
CA PHE A 162 15.55 15.13 -22.40
C PHE A 162 14.29 15.66 -23.11
N VAL A 163 13.22 14.88 -23.04
CA VAL A 163 11.90 15.31 -23.53
C VAL A 163 11.49 16.51 -22.67
N LYS A 164 11.41 17.70 -23.30
CA LYS A 164 10.92 18.90 -22.64
C LYS A 164 9.40 18.80 -22.57
N ILE A 165 8.87 18.44 -21.40
CA ILE A 165 7.44 18.49 -21.11
C ILE A 165 7.00 19.96 -21.10
N THR A 166 6.07 20.32 -21.97
CA THR A 166 5.51 21.67 -22.11
C THR A 166 4.60 22.03 -20.94
N GLU A 167 4.33 23.33 -20.74
CA GLU A 167 3.44 23.79 -19.66
C GLU A 167 2.05 23.17 -19.75
N ALA A 168 1.49 23.09 -20.96
CA ALA A 168 0.18 22.49 -21.19
C ALA A 168 0.17 20.99 -20.83
N GLU A 169 1.24 20.24 -21.15
CA GLU A 169 1.36 18.84 -20.75
C GLU A 169 1.48 18.69 -19.23
N TRP A 170 2.19 19.59 -18.56
CA TRP A 170 2.22 19.63 -17.09
C TRP A 170 0.84 19.89 -16.48
N GLU A 171 0.07 20.80 -17.06
CA GLU A 171 -1.31 21.07 -16.63
C GLU A 171 -2.21 19.85 -16.87
N HIS A 172 -2.05 19.13 -17.98
CA HIS A 172 -2.78 17.88 -18.23
C HIS A 172 -2.42 16.78 -17.22
N LEU A 173 -1.12 16.55 -16.99
CA LEU A 173 -0.66 15.58 -15.98
C LEU A 173 -1.18 15.92 -14.58
N ALA A 174 -1.28 17.22 -14.25
CA ALA A 174 -1.84 17.67 -12.98
C ALA A 174 -3.35 17.47 -12.91
N ASN A 175 -4.09 17.66 -14.01
CA ASN A 175 -5.56 17.60 -14.04
C ASN A 175 -6.12 16.16 -14.12
N ASP A 176 -5.46 15.24 -14.84
CA ASP A 176 -5.96 13.87 -15.04
C ASP A 176 -5.99 13.06 -13.72
N LEU A 177 -5.14 13.41 -12.75
CA LEU A 177 -5.09 12.77 -11.43
C LEU A 177 -6.16 13.30 -10.45
N VAL A 178 -6.84 14.40 -10.77
CA VAL A 178 -7.91 14.99 -9.95
C VAL A 178 -9.24 14.21 -10.07
N ALA A 179 -9.39 13.37 -11.10
CA ALA A 179 -10.62 12.63 -11.35
C ALA A 179 -10.86 11.44 -10.42
N THR A 180 -9.84 10.95 -9.71
CA THR A 180 -9.90 9.67 -8.98
C THR A 180 -9.86 9.76 -7.46
N ASP A 181 -9.36 10.83 -6.84
CA ASP A 181 -9.55 11.03 -5.40
C ASP A 181 -9.30 12.50 -4.98
N SER A 182 -10.12 12.98 -4.06
CA SER A 182 -10.36 14.39 -3.71
C SER A 182 -9.20 15.20 -3.08
N GLU A 183 -7.93 14.83 -3.25
CA GLU A 183 -6.81 15.64 -2.77
C GLU A 183 -6.29 16.56 -3.88
N THR A 184 -6.84 17.76 -3.90
CA THR A 184 -6.47 18.86 -4.79
C THR A 184 -4.96 19.09 -4.82
N TRP A 185 -4.37 18.93 -6.01
CA TRP A 185 -3.00 19.30 -6.32
C TRP A 185 -2.87 20.83 -6.40
N PHE A 186 -2.89 21.49 -5.25
CA PHE A 186 -2.47 22.89 -5.17
C PHE A 186 -0.94 22.96 -5.24
N PRO A 187 -0.37 24.08 -5.72
CA PRO A 187 1.06 24.33 -5.54
C PRO A 187 1.40 24.13 -4.06
N ILE A 188 2.25 23.14 -3.80
CA ILE A 188 2.72 22.86 -2.45
C ILE A 188 3.69 23.99 -2.09
N LEU A 189 3.33 24.76 -1.07
CA LEU A 189 4.16 25.85 -0.59
C LEU A 189 5.17 25.32 0.42
N PHE A 190 6.44 25.67 0.21
CA PHE A 190 7.53 25.39 1.14
C PHE A 190 8.14 26.72 1.60
N TYR A 191 8.54 26.80 2.87
CA TYR A 191 9.22 27.94 3.45
C TYR A 191 10.74 27.78 3.36
N PRO A 192 11.51 28.89 3.31
CA PRO A 192 12.98 28.83 3.30
C PRO A 192 13.54 27.96 4.44
N GLY A 193 14.43 27.03 4.08
CA GLY A 193 15.05 26.06 4.99
C GLY A 193 14.29 24.74 5.14
N GLU A 194 13.07 24.61 4.61
CA GLU A 194 12.31 23.36 4.66
C GLU A 194 12.90 22.29 3.74
N LYS A 195 12.97 21.05 4.24
CA LYS A 195 13.42 19.89 3.46
C LYS A 195 12.23 19.33 2.68
N ILE A 196 12.26 19.51 1.37
CA ILE A 196 11.25 18.98 0.43
C ILE A 196 11.49 17.49 0.24
N LEU A 197 12.73 17.10 -0.02
CA LEU A 197 13.19 15.72 -0.11
C LEU A 197 14.32 15.48 0.89
N LYS A 198 14.37 14.30 1.50
CA LYS A 198 15.46 13.92 2.41
C LYS A 198 16.15 12.66 1.90
N GLU A 199 17.47 12.71 1.87
CA GLU A 199 18.33 11.58 1.48
C GLU A 199 18.01 10.32 2.29
N GLY A 200 18.07 9.17 1.63
CA GLY A 200 17.83 7.86 2.24
C GLY A 200 16.36 7.54 2.48
N ILE A 201 15.45 8.50 2.30
CA ILE A 201 14.00 8.26 2.39
C ILE A 201 13.48 7.81 1.02
N THR A 202 12.83 6.65 1.02
CA THR A 202 11.97 6.20 -0.08
C THR A 202 10.73 7.07 -0.09
N MET A 203 10.68 8.00 -1.04
CA MET A 203 9.51 8.84 -1.22
C MET A 203 8.45 8.08 -2.01
N GLN A 204 7.20 8.44 -1.78
CA GLN A 204 6.10 8.09 -2.69
C GLN A 204 6.43 8.69 -4.07
N HIS A 205 6.16 7.96 -5.15
CA HIS A 205 6.42 8.31 -6.55
C HIS A 205 5.91 9.72 -6.94
N ARG A 206 6.66 10.77 -6.58
CA ARG A 206 6.30 12.18 -6.77
C ARG A 206 7.42 12.89 -7.50
N VAL A 207 7.03 13.67 -8.50
CA VAL A 207 7.91 14.57 -9.24
C VAL A 207 7.52 16.00 -8.93
N TYR A 208 8.52 16.84 -8.69
CA TYR A 208 8.33 18.24 -8.39
C TYR A 208 8.83 19.08 -9.55
N ARG A 209 8.08 20.14 -9.88
CA ARG A 209 8.52 21.21 -10.76
C ARG A 209 8.45 22.53 -10.00
N ILE A 210 9.55 23.28 -10.01
CA ILE A 210 9.64 24.52 -9.24
C ILE A 210 8.86 25.61 -9.99
N LYS A 211 7.73 26.04 -9.44
CA LYS A 211 6.95 27.15 -10.01
C LYS A 211 7.58 28.52 -9.69
N LYS A 212 8.10 28.69 -8.47
CA LYS A 212 8.70 29.93 -7.97
C LYS A 212 9.70 29.63 -6.86
N GLY A 213 10.76 30.44 -6.76
CA GLY A 213 11.81 30.31 -5.74
C GLY A 213 13.02 29.53 -6.26
N THR A 214 13.92 29.20 -5.34
CA THR A 214 15.08 28.35 -5.59
C THR A 214 15.11 27.21 -4.59
N CYS A 215 15.81 26.14 -4.92
CA CYS A 215 16.07 25.04 -4.01
C CYS A 215 17.55 24.69 -4.05
N ARG A 216 18.11 24.28 -2.92
CA ARG A 216 19.47 23.78 -2.83
C ARG A 216 19.47 22.26 -2.65
N VAL A 217 20.34 21.58 -3.39
CA VAL A 217 20.51 20.14 -3.33
C VAL A 217 21.78 19.83 -2.53
N VAL A 218 21.64 19.09 -1.44
CA VAL A 218 22.75 18.72 -0.56
C VAL A 218 22.82 17.22 -0.35
N LYS A 219 24.03 16.69 -0.23
CA LYS A 219 24.29 15.28 0.07
C LYS A 219 25.01 15.13 1.40
N GLU A 220 24.54 14.19 2.20
CA GLU A 220 25.19 13.79 3.44
C GLU A 220 26.42 12.93 3.12
N VAL A 221 27.58 13.38 3.58
CA VAL A 221 28.84 12.66 3.43
C VAL A 221 29.47 12.45 4.81
N PRO A 222 30.14 11.31 5.05
CA PRO A 222 30.85 11.10 6.30
C PRO A 222 31.97 12.14 6.44
N HIS A 223 32.01 12.87 7.56
CA HIS A 223 33.07 13.84 7.81
C HIS A 223 34.40 13.10 8.04
N PRO A 224 35.49 13.54 7.41
CA PRO A 224 36.76 12.80 7.39
C PRO A 224 37.48 12.69 8.75
N GLU A 225 37.08 13.44 9.77
CA GLU A 225 37.86 13.60 11.01
C GLU A 225 37.11 13.20 12.29
N ASN A 226 35.81 13.48 12.40
CA ASN A 226 35.03 13.31 13.64
C ASN A 226 33.87 12.30 13.49
N GLY A 227 33.64 11.74 12.30
CA GLY A 227 32.54 10.80 12.05
C GLY A 227 31.13 11.41 12.14
N GLU A 228 31.02 12.73 12.34
CA GLU A 228 29.75 13.43 12.23
C GLU A 228 29.36 13.56 10.74
N PRO A 229 28.07 13.63 10.41
CA PRO A 229 27.65 13.86 9.04
C PRO A 229 27.94 15.30 8.61
N SER A 230 28.63 15.46 7.48
CA SER A 230 28.81 16.74 6.79
C SER A 230 27.88 16.82 5.58
N PHE A 231 27.50 18.02 5.17
CA PHE A 231 26.65 18.24 4.00
C PHE A 231 27.44 18.93 2.90
N VAL A 232 27.49 18.31 1.73
CA VAL A 232 28.09 18.89 0.52
C VAL A 232 26.97 19.36 -0.40
N GLU A 233 27.05 20.61 -0.82
CA GLU A 233 26.14 21.16 -1.83
C GLU A 233 26.48 20.59 -3.21
N LEU A 234 25.50 19.95 -3.84
CA LEU A 234 25.63 19.39 -5.18
C LEU A 234 25.23 20.40 -6.26
N GLY A 235 24.34 21.33 -5.93
CA GLY A 235 23.90 22.37 -6.85
C GLY A 235 22.64 23.10 -6.36
N GLN A 236 22.20 24.04 -7.18
CA GLN A 236 21.00 24.85 -6.96
C GLN A 236 20.03 24.66 -8.12
N LEU A 237 18.75 24.54 -7.79
CA LEU A 237 17.63 24.43 -8.72
C LEU A 237 16.84 25.73 -8.72
N GLN A 238 16.35 26.14 -9.88
CA GLN A 238 15.62 27.39 -10.10
C GLN A 238 14.20 27.13 -10.60
N ALA A 239 13.41 28.20 -10.70
CA ALA A 239 12.07 28.12 -11.27
C ALA A 239 12.11 27.52 -12.69
N GLY A 240 11.28 26.51 -12.91
CA GLY A 240 11.23 25.72 -14.14
C GLY A 240 11.90 24.35 -14.03
N ASP A 241 12.89 24.20 -13.13
CA ASP A 241 13.60 22.94 -12.93
C ASP A 241 12.70 21.86 -12.32
N ILE A 242 13.05 20.62 -12.61
CA ILE A 242 12.34 19.41 -12.19
C ILE A 242 13.28 18.57 -11.31
N PHE A 243 12.74 17.96 -10.26
CA PHE A 243 13.48 17.01 -9.43
C PHE A 243 12.56 15.91 -8.86
N GLY A 244 13.17 14.79 -8.47
CA GLY A 244 12.47 13.62 -7.93
C GLY A 244 12.01 12.62 -8.99
N GLU A 245 12.33 12.87 -10.26
CA GLU A 245 12.00 12.05 -11.42
C GLU A 245 12.57 10.63 -11.33
N ILE A 246 13.73 10.44 -10.68
CA ILE A 246 14.30 9.10 -10.46
C ILE A 246 13.34 8.22 -9.66
N GLY A 247 12.55 8.80 -8.74
CA GLY A 247 11.55 8.08 -7.96
C GLY A 247 10.38 7.53 -8.79
N LEU A 248 10.21 7.96 -10.05
CA LEU A 248 9.25 7.33 -10.97
C LEU A 248 9.79 6.03 -11.58
N PHE A 249 11.08 5.99 -11.89
CA PHE A 249 11.69 4.88 -12.60
C PHE A 249 12.28 3.82 -11.67
N SER A 250 12.51 4.18 -10.41
CA SER A 250 13.13 3.32 -9.42
C SER A 250 12.48 3.48 -8.06
N THR A 251 12.39 2.37 -7.33
CA THR A 251 12.06 2.35 -5.89
C THR A 251 13.25 2.75 -5.02
N ALA A 252 14.37 3.16 -5.63
CA ALA A 252 15.56 3.61 -4.93
C ALA A 252 15.28 4.78 -3.99
N CYS A 253 15.97 4.79 -2.86
CA CYS A 253 15.93 5.92 -1.93
C CYS A 253 16.48 7.19 -2.59
N SER A 254 15.96 8.35 -2.16
CA SER A 254 16.47 9.65 -2.57
C SER A 254 17.97 9.74 -2.31
N THR A 255 18.75 10.11 -3.34
CA THR A 255 20.23 10.15 -3.29
C THR A 255 20.79 11.45 -2.72
N ALA A 256 19.93 12.45 -2.52
CA ALA A 256 20.25 13.75 -1.96
C ALA A 256 19.03 14.34 -1.24
N THR A 257 19.27 15.37 -0.44
CA THR A 257 18.26 16.19 0.23
C THR A 257 18.04 17.46 -0.59
N VAL A 258 16.77 17.84 -0.82
CA VAL A 258 16.40 19.09 -1.49
C VAL A 258 15.77 20.03 -0.47
N ILE A 259 16.29 21.25 -0.37
CA ILE A 259 15.93 22.25 0.63
C ILE A 259 15.42 23.50 -0.09
N ALA A 260 14.27 24.04 0.32
CA ALA A 260 13.75 25.31 -0.19
C ALA A 260 14.59 26.51 0.28
N GLU A 261 14.75 27.52 -0.57
CA GLU A 261 15.45 28.78 -0.25
C GLU A 261 14.56 30.02 -0.40
#